data_AF-A0A536U028-F1
#
_entry.id   AF-A0A536U028-F1
#
_cell.length_a   1.000
_cell.length_b   1.000
_cell.length_c   1.000
_cell.angle_alpha   90.00
_cell.angle_beta   90.00
_cell.angle_gamma   90.00
#
_symmetry.space_group_name_H-M   'P 1'
#
loop_
_entity.id
_entity.type
_entity.pdbx_description
1 polymer ?
#
loop_
_entity_poly.entity_id
_entity_poly.type
_entity_poly.pdbx_seq_one_letter_code
_entity_poly.pdbx_strand_id
1 'polypeptide(L)'
;MRTADLTDKKSLSPAKGIRQATTANDIGRARALFVEYAQWLKVDLCFQGFAEELKELPGAYAPPRGRLLLAGTTDDAFACIALRPLKSAELAEVKRL
;
A
#
# COMPACT_ATOMS: atom_id res chain seq x y z
N MET A 1 -24.35 -1.50 24.41
CA MET A 1 -23.17 -1.23 25.26
C MET A 1 -21.94 -1.76 24.51
N ARG A 2 -21.12 -1.02 23.76
CA ARG A 2 -21.06 0.38 23.33
C ARG A 2 -20.95 0.38 21.80
N THR A 3 -21.92 0.98 21.12
CA THR A 3 -21.75 1.51 19.76
C THR A 3 -20.98 2.81 19.91
N ALA A 4 -19.66 2.78 19.74
CA ALA A 4 -18.84 3.98 19.72
C ALA A 4 -18.61 4.39 18.27
N ASP A 5 -19.44 5.34 17.85
CA ASP A 5 -19.10 6.49 17.00
C ASP A 5 -18.11 6.27 15.85
N LEU A 6 -18.69 6.00 14.68
CA LEU A 6 -18.12 6.19 13.34
C LEU A 6 -17.99 7.70 13.00
N THR A 7 -17.42 8.50 13.89
CA THR A 7 -17.25 9.94 13.70
C THR A 7 -15.84 10.44 13.99
N ASP A 8 -14.83 9.68 13.56
CA ASP A 8 -13.55 10.29 13.22
C ASP A 8 -13.59 10.69 11.75
N LYS A 9 -14.23 11.83 11.46
CA LYS A 9 -13.96 12.55 10.22
C LYS A 9 -12.52 13.06 10.32
N LYS A 10 -11.55 12.19 10.06
CA LYS A 10 -10.15 12.57 9.85
C LYS A 10 -10.18 13.56 8.68
N SER A 11 -10.17 14.85 9.02
CA SER A 11 -10.23 15.96 8.08
C SER A 11 -9.23 15.68 6.96
N LEU A 12 -9.73 15.41 5.75
CA LEU A 12 -8.88 15.35 4.57
C LEU A 12 -8.40 16.77 4.31
N SER A 13 -7.27 17.11 4.93
CA SER A 13 -6.57 18.35 4.66
C SER A 13 -6.25 18.40 3.15
N PRO A 14 -6.56 19.51 2.47
CA PRO A 14 -6.35 19.64 1.04
C PRO A 14 -4.85 19.82 0.77
N ALA A 15 -4.11 18.71 0.67
CA ALA A 15 -2.86 18.53 -0.09
C ALA A 15 -2.13 17.21 0.27
N LYS A 16 -2.84 16.09 0.47
CA LYS A 16 -2.20 14.77 0.57
C LYS A 16 -2.15 14.11 -0.80
N GLY A 17 -1.18 14.53 -1.61
CA GLY A 17 -0.99 14.05 -2.99
C GLY A 17 -0.62 12.57 -3.09
N ILE A 18 -0.65 12.06 -4.32
CA ILE A 18 -0.17 10.72 -4.66
C ILE A 18 1.31 10.83 -5.05
N ARG A 19 2.17 9.99 -4.48
CA ARG A 19 3.60 9.93 -4.81
C ARG A 19 4.07 8.51 -5.03
N GLN A 20 5.11 8.34 -5.85
CA GLN A 20 5.84 7.07 -5.94
C GLN A 20 6.66 6.87 -4.67
N ALA A 21 6.62 5.67 -4.10
CA ALA A 21 7.50 5.27 -3.02
C ALA A 21 8.93 5.11 -3.57
N THR A 22 9.79 6.06 -3.24
CA THR A 22 11.20 6.08 -3.66
C THR A 22 12.16 6.07 -2.48
N THR A 23 11.70 6.46 -1.29
CA THR A 23 12.51 6.51 -0.07
C THR A 23 12.31 5.28 0.81
N ALA A 24 13.27 5.00 1.69
CA ALA A 24 13.13 3.94 2.69
C ALA A 24 11.91 4.15 3.61
N ASN A 25 11.59 5.41 3.94
CA ASN A 25 10.41 5.73 4.74
C ASN A 25 9.12 5.38 3.97
N ASP A 26 9.01 5.75 2.70
CA ASP A 26 7.86 5.39 1.87
C ASP A 26 7.67 3.87 1.79
N ILE A 27 8.75 3.13 1.56
CA ILE A 27 8.72 1.67 1.51
C ILE A 27 8.27 1.08 2.86
N GLY A 28 8.74 1.66 3.97
CA GLY A 28 8.29 1.30 5.32
C GLY A 28 6.81 1.56 5.55
N ARG A 29 6.28 2.70 5.05
CA ARG A 29 4.84 3.02 5.14
C ARG A 29 3.99 2.11 4.27
N ALA A 30 4.42 1.81 3.04
CA ALA A 30 3.74 0.85 2.17
C ALA A 30 3.64 -0.54 2.81
N ARG A 31 4.75 -1.01 3.41
CA ARG A 31 4.80 -2.26 4.18
C ARG A 31 3.77 -2.28 5.31
N ALA A 32 3.67 -1.21 6.09
CA ALA A 32 2.68 -1.12 7.17
C ALA A 32 1.25 -1.21 6.63
N LEU A 33 0.93 -0.46 5.57
CA LEU A 33 -0.40 -0.49 4.94
C LEU A 33 -0.77 -1.87 4.38
N PHE A 34 0.18 -2.61 3.81
CA PHE A 34 -0.05 -4.00 3.37
C PHE A 34 -0.45 -4.90 4.55
N VAL A 35 0.24 -4.78 5.69
CA VAL A 35 -0.04 -5.56 6.90
C VAL A 35 -1.39 -5.18 7.50
N GLU A 36 -1.68 -3.88 7.61
CA GLU A 36 -2.96 -3.36 8.10
C GLU A 36 -4.14 -3.88 7.26
N TYR A 37 -4.00 -3.85 5.93
CA TYR A 37 -5.02 -4.36 5.02
C TYR A 37 -5.26 -5.86 5.17
N ALA A 38 -4.19 -6.66 5.27
CA ALA A 38 -4.29 -8.09 5.48
C ALA A 38 -4.98 -8.44 6.81
N GLN A 39 -4.63 -7.72 7.88
CA GLN A 39 -5.29 -7.85 9.19
C GLN A 39 -6.78 -7.51 9.12
N TRP A 40 -7.14 -6.42 8.43
CA TRP A 40 -8.54 -6.00 8.27
C TRP A 40 -9.37 -7.04 7.51
N LEU A 41 -8.80 -7.64 6.46
CA LEU A 41 -9.43 -8.71 5.70
C LEU A 41 -9.55 -10.04 6.49
N LYS A 42 -8.90 -10.16 7.65
CA LYS A 42 -8.79 -11.40 8.44
C LYS A 42 -8.26 -12.58 7.63
N VAL A 43 -7.45 -12.31 6.61
CA VAL A 43 -6.70 -13.34 5.89
C VAL A 43 -5.42 -13.64 6.65
N ASP A 44 -5.10 -14.93 6.73
CA ASP A 44 -3.87 -15.36 7.38
C ASP A 44 -2.66 -14.89 6.56
N LEU A 45 -1.70 -14.26 7.25
CA LEU A 45 -0.43 -13.81 6.67
C LEU A 45 0.43 -15.00 6.19
N CYS A 46 0.05 -16.23 6.54
CA CYS A 46 0.60 -17.47 6.00
C CYS A 46 0.19 -17.76 4.53
N PHE A 47 -0.49 -16.84 3.84
CA PHE A 47 -0.64 -16.95 2.39
C PHE A 47 0.73 -17.02 1.72
N GLN A 48 0.95 -18.04 0.89
CA GLN A 48 2.25 -18.30 0.28
C GLN A 48 2.77 -17.07 -0.47
N GLY A 49 3.96 -16.60 -0.07
CA GLY A 49 4.66 -15.50 -0.73
C GLY A 49 4.38 -14.10 -0.19
N PHE A 50 3.45 -13.89 0.77
CA PHE A 50 3.18 -12.55 1.30
C PHE A 50 4.33 -12.01 2.15
N ALA A 51 4.91 -12.85 3.02
CA ALA A 51 6.04 -12.46 3.85
C ALA A 51 7.28 -12.11 3.01
N GLU A 52 7.53 -12.89 1.95
CA GLU A 52 8.58 -12.63 0.96
C GLU A 52 8.32 -11.33 0.20
N GLU A 53 7.08 -11.15 -0.31
CA GLU A 53 6.68 -9.93 -1.01
C GLU A 53 6.87 -8.69 -0.15
N LEU A 54 6.51 -8.75 1.14
CA LEU A 54 6.83 -7.67 2.07
C LEU A 54 8.35 -7.44 2.04
N LYS A 55 9.18 -8.43 2.39
CA LYS A 55 10.63 -8.27 2.51
C LYS A 55 11.26 -7.63 1.26
N GLU A 56 10.75 -7.94 0.08
CA GLU A 56 11.31 -7.48 -1.20
C GLU A 56 10.82 -6.09 -1.67
N LEU A 57 9.87 -5.44 -0.97
CA LEU A 57 9.36 -4.13 -1.38
C LEU A 57 10.48 -3.10 -1.68
N PRO A 58 10.39 -2.33 -2.79
CA PRO A 58 9.26 -2.25 -3.71
C PRO A 58 9.19 -3.42 -4.72
N GLY A 59 10.25 -4.24 -4.84
CA GLY A 59 10.24 -5.50 -5.59
C GLY A 59 9.63 -5.41 -6.98
N ALA A 60 8.63 -6.26 -7.25
CA ALA A 60 7.90 -6.28 -8.51
C ALA A 60 7.14 -4.98 -8.85
N TYR A 61 7.00 -4.07 -7.88
CA TYR A 61 6.35 -2.76 -8.01
C TYR A 61 7.34 -1.63 -8.29
N ALA A 62 8.62 -1.93 -8.43
CA ALA A 62 9.64 -0.94 -8.74
C ALA A 62 9.51 -0.39 -10.19
N PRO A 63 9.82 0.90 -10.42
CA PRO A 63 10.00 1.44 -11.77
C PRO A 63 11.09 0.68 -12.56
N PRO A 64 11.09 0.74 -13.91
CA PRO A 64 10.26 1.59 -14.76
C PRO A 64 8.88 1.01 -15.10
N ARG A 65 8.66 -0.29 -14.91
CA ARG A 65 7.42 -0.97 -15.33
C ARG A 65 6.42 -1.20 -14.20
N GLY A 66 6.86 -1.28 -12.95
CA GLY A 66 5.99 -1.32 -11.78
C GLY A 66 5.75 0.05 -11.16
N ARG A 67 4.72 0.18 -10.31
CA ARG A 67 4.51 1.35 -9.47
C ARG A 67 4.13 0.94 -8.05
N LEU A 68 4.69 1.64 -7.08
CA LEU A 68 4.26 1.55 -5.68
C LEU A 68 3.93 2.97 -5.27
N LEU A 69 2.64 3.29 -5.20
CA LEU A 69 2.15 4.64 -4.96
C LEU A 69 1.61 4.76 -3.55
N LEU A 70 1.83 5.91 -2.92
CA LEU A 70 1.28 6.26 -1.62
C LEU A 70 0.41 7.50 -1.75
N ALA A 71 -0.76 7.48 -1.12
CA ALA A 71 -1.57 8.68 -0.90
C ALA A 71 -1.28 9.21 0.51
N GLY A 72 -0.84 10.47 0.59
CA GLY A 72 -0.54 11.12 1.87
C GLY A 72 0.76 11.91 1.89
N THR A 73 1.14 12.34 3.09
CA THR A 73 2.48 12.88 3.34
C THR A 73 3.46 11.73 3.55
N THR A 74 4.76 12.06 3.59
CA THR A 74 5.84 11.14 3.93
C THR A 74 5.58 10.39 5.25
N ASP A 75 5.06 11.10 6.26
CA ASP A 75 4.88 10.53 7.61
C ASP A 75 3.47 10.00 7.90
N ASP A 76 2.46 10.39 7.11
CA ASP A 76 1.05 9.99 7.33
C ASP A 76 0.37 9.59 6.00
N ALA A 77 1.04 8.66 5.29
CA ALA A 77 0.43 7.92 4.20
C ALA A 77 -0.67 7.00 4.74
N PHE A 78 -1.83 6.99 4.07
CA PHE A 78 -3.05 6.30 4.52
C PHE A 78 -3.61 5.30 3.51
N ALA A 79 -3.06 5.26 2.29
CA ALA A 79 -3.44 4.29 1.27
C ALA A 79 -2.26 4.05 0.33
N CYS A 80 -2.25 2.90 -0.35
CA CYS A 80 -1.25 2.60 -1.35
C CYS A 80 -1.82 1.83 -2.54
N ILE A 81 -1.15 1.92 -3.68
CA ILE A 81 -1.47 1.14 -4.89
C ILE A 81 -0.18 0.46 -5.34
N ALA A 82 -0.24 -0.85 -5.57
CA ALA A 82 0.88 -1.61 -6.07
C ALA A 82 0.54 -2.19 -7.47
N LEU A 83 1.25 -1.73 -8.49
CA LEU A 83 1.10 -2.13 -9.88
C LEU A 83 2.27 -3.02 -10.27
N ARG A 84 1.98 -4.27 -10.64
CA ARG A 84 2.98 -5.25 -11.09
C ARG A 84 2.81 -5.49 -12.59
N PRO A 85 3.88 -5.32 -13.39
CA PRO A 85 3.80 -5.60 -14.82
C PRO A 85 3.62 -7.09 -15.08
N LEU A 86 2.86 -7.43 -16.10
CA LEU A 86 2.73 -8.79 -16.61
C LEU A 86 3.72 -9.02 -17.77
N LYS A 87 3.76 -10.26 -18.28
CA LYS A 87 4.68 -10.65 -19.37
C LYS A 87 4.54 -9.76 -20.60
N SER A 88 3.30 -9.43 -20.99
CA SER A 88 3.01 -8.50 -22.07
C SER A 88 3.33 -7.06 -21.63
N ALA A 89 3.99 -6.29 -22.51
CA ALA A 89 4.47 -4.94 -22.21
C ALA A 89 3.36 -3.98 -21.74
N GLU A 90 2.14 -4.18 -22.24
CA GLU A 90 0.99 -3.28 -22.05
C GLU A 90 0.03 -3.73 -20.94
N LEU A 91 0.33 -4.86 -20.27
CA LEU A 91 -0.54 -5.42 -19.24
C LEU A 91 0.13 -5.33 -17.87
N ALA A 92 -0.68 -5.00 -16.87
CA ALA A 92 -0.30 -4.99 -15.47
C ALA A 92 -1.48 -5.45 -14.61
N GLU A 93 -1.15 -5.99 -13.45
CA GLU A 93 -2.13 -6.19 -12.38
C GLU A 93 -1.98 -5.10 -11.33
N VAL A 94 -3.07 -4.84 -10.61
CA VAL A 94 -3.12 -3.86 -9.54
C VAL A 94 -3.58 -4.54 -8.26
N LYS A 95 -2.84 -4.36 -7.16
CA LYS A 95 -3.32 -4.72 -5.84
C LYS A 95 -4.23 -3.61 -5.30
N ARG A 96 -5.42 -4.03 -4.86
CA ARG A 96 -6.31 -3.23 -4.02
C ARG A 96 -5.79 -3.27 -2.59
N LEU A 97 -5.65 -2.11 -1.95
CA LEU A 97 -5.15 -1.95 -0.59
C LEU A 97 -5.90 -0.79 0.08
#